data_AF-A0A0C9XZQ4-F1
#
_entry.id   AF-A0A0C9XZQ4-F1
#
_cell.length_a   1.000
_cell.length_b   1.000
_cell.length_c   1.000
_cell.angle_alpha   90.00
_cell.angle_beta   90.00
_cell.angle_gamma   90.00
#
_symmetry.space_group_name_H-M   'P 1'
#
loop_
_entity.id
_entity.type
_entity.pdbx_description
1 polymer ?
#
loop_
_entity_poly.entity_id
_entity_poly.type
_entity_poly.pdbx_seq_one_letter_code
_entity_poly.pdbx_strand_id
1 'polypeptide(L)'
;YMDDFFGWDYDNNLVFYHGRLRPYRQVQLLLLWEHISCPFEDKKQDHGEVLKIIGFFVHINHGSITLTQESIDNVISKIQVFLATPDQQPHLRDWQRLGGHLNWVLNVLPWGRPALSELYRKTTGKTRNPPIFINSTIRSDLSWLADTIPKAIGVRFVDSGVWD
;
A
#
# COMPACT_ATOMS: atom_id res chain seq x y z
N TYR A 1 9.90 17.65 3.03
CA TYR A 1 9.57 16.93 1.79
C TYR A 1 8.29 16.16 2.08
N MET A 2 7.16 16.62 1.53
CA MET A 2 5.86 15.99 1.69
C MET A 2 5.50 15.48 0.28
N ASP A 3 5.62 14.17 0.06
CA ASP A 3 5.68 13.59 -1.29
C ASP A 3 4.29 13.31 -1.89
N ASP A 4 3.26 13.22 -1.04
CA ASP A 4 1.93 12.73 -1.43
C ASP A 4 0.82 13.70 -1.01
N PHE A 5 0.28 14.46 -1.96
CA PHE A 5 -0.94 15.25 -1.82
C PHE A 5 -1.99 14.78 -2.83
N PHE A 6 -3.21 14.57 -2.35
CA PHE A 6 -4.34 14.15 -3.17
C PHE A 6 -5.52 15.10 -2.94
N GLY A 7 -6.30 15.30 -3.98
CA GLY A 7 -7.50 16.14 -3.93
C GLY A 7 -8.52 15.67 -4.96
N TRP A 8 -9.69 16.29 -4.93
CA TRP A 8 -10.75 16.05 -5.90
C TRP A 8 -11.15 17.36 -6.56
N ASP A 9 -11.58 17.26 -7.81
CA ASP A 9 -12.19 18.33 -8.58
C ASP A 9 -13.28 17.74 -9.48
N TYR A 10 -14.12 18.59 -10.06
CA TYR A 10 -15.11 18.15 -11.04
C TYR A 10 -14.44 17.89 -12.39
N ASP A 11 -14.90 16.87 -13.12
CA ASP A 11 -14.32 16.45 -14.42
C ASP A 11 -14.27 17.57 -15.46
N ASN A 12 -15.20 18.53 -15.39
CA ASN A 12 -15.26 19.67 -16.31
C ASN A 12 -14.42 20.88 -15.86
N ASN A 13 -13.84 20.85 -14.66
CA ASN A 13 -13.08 21.96 -14.10
C ASN A 13 -11.58 21.84 -14.45
N LEU A 14 -11.29 21.88 -15.74
CA LEU A 14 -9.94 21.70 -16.27
C LEU A 14 -9.36 23.02 -16.80
N VAL A 15 -8.07 23.23 -16.59
CA VAL A 15 -7.29 24.33 -17.14
C VAL A 15 -6.03 23.82 -17.83
N PHE A 16 -5.56 24.56 -18.84
CA PHE A 16 -4.35 24.20 -19.56
C PHE A 16 -3.11 24.64 -18.78
N TYR A 17 -2.26 23.69 -18.38
CA TYR A 17 -1.04 23.96 -17.63
C TYR A 17 0.04 22.92 -17.99
N HIS A 18 1.26 23.39 -18.27
CA HIS A 18 2.40 22.58 -18.73
C HIS A 18 2.06 21.64 -19.91
N GLY A 19 1.33 22.17 -20.90
CA GLY A 19 1.04 21.44 -22.14
C GLY A 19 -0.08 20.40 -22.04
N ARG A 20 -0.82 20.33 -20.92
CA ARG A 20 -1.90 19.36 -20.69
C ARG A 20 -3.09 20.04 -20.00
N LEU A 21 -4.30 19.48 -20.19
CA LEU A 21 -5.46 19.82 -19.36
C LEU A 21 -5.30 19.16 -18.00
N ARG A 22 -5.54 19.92 -16.93
CA ARG A 22 -5.39 19.50 -15.53
C ARG A 22 -6.50 20.11 -14.67
N PRO A 23 -6.94 19.45 -13.59
CA PRO A 23 -7.87 20.00 -12.61
C PRO A 23 -7.44 21.37 -12.10
N TYR A 24 -8.39 22.31 -12.04
CA TYR A 24 -8.12 23.69 -11.61
C TYR A 24 -7.50 23.73 -10.20
N ARG A 25 -8.05 22.98 -9.24
CA ARG A 25 -7.52 22.93 -7.87
C ARG A 25 -6.11 22.34 -7.81
N GLN A 26 -5.79 21.37 -8.67
CA GLN A 26 -4.44 20.84 -8.79
C GLN A 26 -3.48 21.95 -9.26
N VAL A 27 -3.85 22.70 -10.30
CA VAL A 27 -3.02 23.80 -10.82
C VAL A 27 -2.85 24.92 -9.80
N GLN A 28 -3.86 25.25 -9.00
CA GLN A 28 -3.70 26.21 -7.89
C GLN A 28 -2.62 25.80 -6.90
N LEU A 29 -2.56 24.51 -6.55
CA LEU A 29 -1.51 23.97 -5.68
C LEU A 29 -0.13 24.04 -6.34
N LEU A 30 -0.03 23.71 -7.63
CA LEU A 30 1.24 23.78 -8.37
C LEU A 30 1.77 25.21 -8.46
N LEU A 31 0.90 26.19 -8.73
CA LEU A 31 1.26 27.61 -8.73
C LEU A 31 1.74 28.08 -7.35
N LEU A 32 1.11 27.60 -6.27
CA LEU A 32 1.60 27.85 -4.91
C LEU A 32 2.99 27.25 -4.71
N TRP A 33 3.23 26.03 -5.16
CA TRP A 33 4.54 25.37 -5.06
C TRP A 33 5.62 26.10 -5.85
N GLU A 34 5.32 26.56 -7.07
CA GLU A 34 6.23 27.44 -7.82
C GLU A 34 6.55 28.72 -7.04
N HIS A 35 5.52 29.36 -6.47
CA HIS A 35 5.69 30.60 -5.71
C HIS A 35 6.61 30.44 -4.50
N ILE A 36 6.50 29.32 -3.77
CA ILE A 36 7.35 29.03 -2.61
C ILE A 36 8.63 28.26 -2.96
N SER A 37 8.92 28.07 -4.26
CA SER A 37 10.05 27.26 -4.75
C SER A 37 10.07 25.83 -4.20
N CYS A 38 8.90 25.24 -3.96
CA CYS A 38 8.76 23.84 -3.61
C CYS A 38 8.86 22.98 -4.88
N PRO A 39 9.86 22.08 -4.98
CA PRO A 39 10.04 21.27 -6.19
C PRO A 39 8.91 20.25 -6.35
N PHE A 40 8.48 20.02 -7.59
CA PHE A 40 7.58 18.94 -7.98
C PHE A 40 7.97 18.37 -9.34
N GLU A 41 7.52 17.15 -9.64
CA GLU A 41 7.73 16.50 -10.92
C GLU A 41 6.43 16.44 -11.72
N ASP A 42 6.44 16.96 -12.95
CA ASP A 42 5.26 17.05 -13.81
C ASP A 42 4.62 15.68 -14.13
N LYS A 43 5.46 14.65 -14.23
CA LYS A 43 5.05 13.24 -14.46
C LYS A 43 4.39 12.58 -13.24
N LYS A 44 4.47 13.19 -12.05
CA LYS A 44 3.77 12.74 -10.84
C LYS A 44 2.42 13.44 -10.66
N GLN A 45 2.13 14.45 -11.49
CA GLN A 45 0.92 15.25 -11.41
C GLN A 45 -0.23 14.59 -12.22
N ASP A 46 -0.54 13.33 -11.95
CA ASP A 46 -1.63 12.63 -12.63
C ASP A 46 -3.00 13.00 -12.04
N HIS A 47 -4.05 12.88 -12.86
CA HIS A 47 -5.44 13.02 -12.43
C HIS A 47 -6.32 12.02 -13.21
N GLY A 48 -7.47 11.70 -12.64
CA GLY A 48 -8.44 10.81 -13.24
C GLY A 48 -9.22 10.03 -12.19
N GLU A 49 -10.17 9.23 -12.67
CA GLU A 49 -11.03 8.39 -11.83
C GLU A 49 -10.26 7.28 -11.11
N VAL A 50 -9.20 6.76 -11.74
CA VAL A 50 -8.32 5.73 -11.19
C VAL A 50 -6.90 6.25 -11.13
N LEU A 51 -6.32 6.29 -9.92
CA LEU A 51 -4.96 6.76 -9.70
C LEU A 51 -4.09 5.69 -9.05
N LYS A 52 -2.82 5.65 -9.45
CA LYS A 52 -1.83 4.81 -8.79
C LYS A 52 -1.18 5.57 -7.63
N ILE A 53 -1.51 5.20 -6.40
CA ILE A 53 -1.04 5.83 -5.16
C ILE A 53 -0.18 4.83 -4.38
N ILE A 54 1.12 5.12 -4.20
CA ILE A 54 2.07 4.29 -3.43
C ILE A 54 2.06 2.79 -3.87
N GLY A 55 1.79 2.56 -5.16
CA GLY A 55 1.71 1.22 -5.76
C GLY A 55 0.32 0.57 -5.78
N PHE A 56 -0.69 1.21 -5.20
CA PHE A 56 -2.09 0.76 -5.22
C PHE A 56 -2.89 1.51 -6.28
N PHE A 57 -3.91 0.88 -6.86
CA PHE A 57 -4.87 1.54 -7.72
C PHE A 57 -6.08 1.95 -6.90
N VAL A 58 -6.32 3.25 -6.80
CA VAL A 58 -7.45 3.82 -6.07
C VAL A 58 -8.48 4.27 -7.09
N HIS A 59 -9.70 3.71 -6.99
CA HIS A 59 -10.82 4.07 -7.83
C HIS A 59 -11.81 4.89 -7.03
N ILE A 60 -11.90 6.19 -7.29
CA ILE A 60 -12.63 7.11 -6.41
C ILE A 60 -14.15 6.89 -6.48
N ASN A 61 -14.71 6.71 -7.68
CA ASN A 61 -16.16 6.54 -7.86
C ASN A 61 -16.67 5.19 -7.31
N HIS A 62 -15.88 4.13 -7.41
CA HIS A 62 -16.20 2.84 -6.79
C HIS A 62 -15.85 2.81 -5.31
N GLY A 63 -15.01 3.71 -4.79
CA GLY A 63 -14.53 3.66 -3.41
C GLY A 63 -13.71 2.40 -3.11
N SER A 64 -12.96 1.91 -4.10
CA SER A 64 -12.18 0.67 -4.01
C SER A 64 -10.68 0.94 -4.15
N ILE A 65 -9.90 0.10 -3.49
CA ILE A 65 -8.44 0.08 -3.62
C ILE A 65 -8.04 -1.33 -4.06
N THR A 66 -7.29 -1.40 -5.16
CA THR A 66 -6.84 -2.65 -5.77
C THR A 66 -5.33 -2.70 -5.89
N LEU A 67 -4.83 -3.93 -6.06
CA LEU A 67 -3.44 -4.25 -6.35
C LEU A 67 -3.37 -4.95 -7.69
N THR A 68 -2.23 -4.87 -8.38
CA THR A 68 -2.01 -5.74 -9.53
C THR A 68 -1.96 -7.20 -9.08
N GLN A 69 -2.41 -8.11 -9.94
CA GLN A 69 -2.29 -9.55 -9.65
C GLN A 69 -0.82 -9.94 -9.36
N GLU A 70 0.12 -9.37 -10.10
CA GLU A 70 1.56 -9.56 -9.86
C GLU A 70 1.98 -9.15 -8.43
N SER A 71 1.44 -8.04 -7.91
CA SER A 71 1.75 -7.59 -6.55
C SER A 71 1.18 -8.56 -5.49
N ILE A 72 -0.01 -9.09 -5.75
CA ILE A 72 -0.66 -10.10 -4.89
C ILE A 72 0.19 -11.37 -4.88
N ASP A 73 0.54 -11.88 -6.06
CA ASP A 73 1.32 -13.10 -6.23
C ASP A 73 2.71 -12.97 -5.59
N ASN A 74 3.34 -11.80 -5.72
CA ASN A 74 4.62 -11.51 -5.10
C ASN A 74 4.56 -11.58 -3.56
N VAL A 75 3.52 -11.00 -2.95
CA VAL A 75 3.33 -11.02 -1.49
C VAL A 75 3.07 -12.44 -0.99
N ILE A 76 2.20 -13.18 -1.69
CA ILE A 76 1.92 -14.59 -1.37
C ILE A 76 3.18 -15.43 -1.51
N SER A 77 3.94 -15.25 -2.59
CA SER A 77 5.21 -15.93 -2.81
C SER A 77 6.20 -15.68 -1.67
N LYS A 78 6.32 -14.43 -1.20
CA LYS A 78 7.18 -14.08 -0.06
C LYS A 78 6.76 -14.76 1.24
N ILE A 79 5.45 -14.87 1.51
CA ILE A 79 4.92 -15.62 2.65
C ILE A 79 5.30 -17.09 2.53
N GLN A 80 5.04 -17.71 1.37
CA GLN A 80 5.29 -19.13 1.14
C GLN A 80 6.79 -19.47 1.26
N VAL A 81 7.66 -18.66 0.66
CA VAL A 81 9.12 -18.81 0.77
C VAL A 81 9.58 -18.70 2.23
N PHE A 82 9.04 -17.74 2.98
CA PHE A 82 9.38 -17.59 4.40
C PHE A 82 8.93 -18.80 5.22
N LEU A 83 7.72 -19.31 5.01
CA LEU A 83 7.19 -20.47 5.72
C LEU A 83 7.87 -21.80 5.35
N ALA A 84 8.47 -21.85 4.15
CA ALA A 84 9.25 -22.97 3.64
C ALA A 84 10.74 -22.93 4.05
N THR A 85 11.15 -21.96 4.88
CA THR A 85 12.54 -21.86 5.34
C THR A 85 12.99 -23.19 5.99
N PRO A 86 14.15 -23.75 5.58
CA PRO A 86 14.71 -24.94 6.20
C PRO A 86 14.82 -24.79 7.72
N ASP A 87 14.55 -25.89 8.44
CA ASP A 87 14.55 -25.94 9.90
C ASP A 87 13.56 -24.98 10.60
N GLN A 88 12.71 -24.29 9.82
CA GLN A 88 11.75 -23.29 10.27
C GLN A 88 12.40 -22.13 11.03
N GLN A 89 13.66 -21.80 10.72
CA GLN A 89 14.45 -20.81 11.45
C GLN A 89 15.03 -19.69 10.55
N PRO A 90 14.19 -18.88 9.89
CA PRO A 90 14.68 -17.73 9.13
C PRO A 90 15.45 -16.76 10.02
N HIS A 91 16.45 -16.12 9.43
CA HIS A 91 17.23 -15.10 10.10
C HIS A 91 16.41 -13.84 10.34
N LEU A 92 16.69 -13.08 11.40
CA LEU A 92 15.98 -11.83 11.71
C LEU A 92 15.79 -10.91 10.49
N ARG A 93 16.79 -10.82 9.61
CA ARG A 93 16.70 -10.03 8.37
C ARG A 93 15.53 -10.48 7.49
N ASP A 94 15.26 -11.78 7.39
CA ASP A 94 14.17 -12.32 6.58
C ASP A 94 12.80 -12.04 7.23
N TRP A 95 12.72 -12.09 8.57
CA TRP A 95 11.55 -11.63 9.30
C TRP A 95 11.24 -10.16 9.05
N GLN A 96 12.26 -9.29 9.10
CA GLN A 96 12.11 -7.85 8.86
C GLN A 96 11.75 -7.55 7.40
N ARG A 97 12.34 -8.26 6.44
CA ARG A 97 11.99 -8.16 5.02
C ARG A 97 10.54 -8.53 4.79
N LEU A 98 10.09 -9.68 5.32
CA LEU A 98 8.69 -10.08 5.24
C LEU A 98 7.78 -9.04 5.88
N GLY A 99 8.10 -8.61 7.11
CA GLY A 99 7.34 -7.58 7.82
C GLY A 99 7.20 -6.28 7.03
N GLY A 100 8.25 -5.84 6.33
CA GLY A 100 8.18 -4.68 5.44
C GLY A 100 7.22 -4.87 4.27
N HIS A 101 7.28 -6.01 3.59
CA HIS A 101 6.37 -6.32 2.48
C HIS A 101 4.91 -6.44 2.92
N LEU A 102 4.66 -7.08 4.06
CA LEU A 102 3.31 -7.21 4.60
C LEU A 102 2.78 -5.87 5.09
N ASN A 103 3.59 -5.06 5.76
CA ASN A 103 3.18 -3.73 6.20
C ASN A 103 2.80 -2.82 5.02
N TRP A 104 3.46 -2.97 3.86
CA TRP A 104 3.04 -2.29 2.63
C TRP A 104 1.62 -2.71 2.21
N VAL A 105 1.34 -4.01 2.01
CA VAL A 105 -0.01 -4.48 1.62
C VAL A 105 -1.08 -4.13 2.65
N LEU A 106 -0.77 -4.21 3.94
CA LEU A 106 -1.73 -3.97 5.01
C LEU A 106 -2.10 -2.48 5.19
N ASN A 107 -1.49 -1.57 4.43
CA ASN A 107 -1.99 -0.20 4.30
C ASN A 107 -3.35 -0.15 3.60
N VAL A 108 -3.65 -1.12 2.73
CA VAL A 108 -4.95 -1.21 2.04
C VAL A 108 -5.83 -2.34 2.57
N LEU A 109 -5.31 -3.19 3.46
CA LEU A 109 -6.04 -4.26 4.13
C LEU A 109 -5.88 -4.14 5.66
N PRO A 110 -6.43 -3.09 6.28
CA PRO A 110 -6.16 -2.78 7.70
C PRO A 110 -6.60 -3.91 8.65
N TRP A 111 -7.62 -4.68 8.29
CA TRP A 111 -8.10 -5.84 9.06
C TRP A 111 -7.06 -6.96 9.18
N GLY A 112 -6.05 -7.01 8.30
CA GLY A 112 -4.99 -8.02 8.32
C GLY A 112 -3.83 -7.68 9.27
N ARG A 113 -3.78 -6.45 9.82
CA ARG A 113 -2.72 -6.00 10.75
C ARG A 113 -2.50 -6.91 11.97
N PRO A 114 -3.53 -7.52 12.59
CA PRO A 114 -3.32 -8.44 13.70
C PRO A 114 -2.36 -9.60 13.40
N ALA A 115 -2.29 -10.08 12.15
CA ALA A 115 -1.38 -11.15 11.73
C ALA A 115 0.12 -10.78 11.84
N LEU A 116 0.46 -9.49 11.99
CA LEU A 116 1.83 -9.04 12.21
C LEU A 116 2.21 -8.94 13.70
N SER A 117 1.27 -9.06 14.62
CA SER A 117 1.51 -8.83 16.05
C SER A 117 2.59 -9.77 16.59
N GLU A 118 2.44 -11.06 16.32
CA GLU A 118 3.41 -12.06 16.74
C GLU A 118 4.75 -11.93 16.00
N LEU A 119 4.71 -11.49 14.72
CA LEU A 119 5.92 -11.25 13.92
C LEU A 119 6.75 -10.14 14.55
N TYR A 120 6.11 -9.02 14.93
CA TYR A 120 6.80 -7.94 15.61
C TYR A 120 7.25 -8.36 17.01
N ARG A 121 6.40 -9.02 17.80
CA ARG A 121 6.78 -9.52 19.13
C ARG A 121 8.03 -10.41 19.09
N LYS A 122 8.17 -11.26 18.07
CA LYS A 122 9.35 -12.10 17.88
C LYS A 122 10.59 -11.34 17.43
N THR A 123 10.46 -10.19 16.80
CA THR A 123 11.60 -9.42 16.25
C THR A 123 12.00 -8.23 17.12
N THR A 124 11.12 -7.74 18.00
CA THR A 124 11.36 -6.59 18.89
C THR A 124 12.63 -6.77 19.72
N GLY A 125 13.42 -5.69 19.81
CA GLY A 125 14.63 -5.60 20.62
C GLY A 125 15.84 -6.37 20.08
N LYS A 126 15.70 -7.07 18.94
CA LYS A 126 16.81 -7.83 18.33
C LYS A 126 17.55 -6.94 17.33
N THR A 127 18.86 -6.82 17.52
CA THR A 127 19.74 -5.98 16.68
C THR A 127 20.79 -6.79 15.91
N ARG A 128 21.14 -7.99 16.39
CA ARG A 128 21.96 -8.98 15.66
C ARG A 128 21.08 -9.73 14.65
N ASN A 129 21.65 -10.58 13.80
CA ASN A 129 20.90 -11.38 12.81
C ASN A 129 20.73 -12.87 13.21
N PRO A 130 20.13 -13.22 14.36
CA PRO A 130 19.99 -14.61 14.78
C PRO A 130 18.94 -15.36 13.94
N PRO A 131 19.04 -16.69 13.82
CA PRO A 131 17.93 -17.53 13.42
C PRO A 131 16.80 -17.44 14.44
N ILE A 132 15.55 -17.36 13.98
CA ILE A 132 14.37 -17.27 14.84
C ILE A 132 13.34 -18.29 14.36
N PHE A 133 12.92 -19.18 15.27
CA PHE A 133 11.97 -20.24 14.97
C PHE A 133 10.56 -19.70 14.67
N ILE A 134 9.96 -20.18 13.57
CA ILE A 134 8.55 -19.99 13.21
C ILE A 134 7.70 -20.90 14.09
N ASN A 135 6.91 -20.32 14.99
CA ASN A 135 5.96 -21.11 15.80
C ASN A 135 4.65 -21.35 15.04
N SER A 136 3.80 -22.20 15.60
CA SER A 136 2.49 -22.52 15.03
C SER A 136 1.60 -21.30 14.83
N THR A 137 1.63 -20.31 15.74
CA THR A 137 0.86 -19.07 15.63
C THR A 137 1.25 -18.27 14.40
N ILE A 138 2.55 -18.00 14.19
CA ILE A 138 3.03 -17.29 12.99
C ILE A 138 2.66 -18.06 11.72
N ARG A 139 2.81 -19.38 11.73
CA ARG A 139 2.43 -20.21 10.58
C ARG A 139 0.95 -20.06 10.26
N SER A 140 0.09 -20.16 11.26
CA SER A 140 -1.36 -19.99 11.11
C SER A 140 -1.72 -18.59 10.59
N ASP A 141 -1.17 -17.54 11.20
CA ASP A 141 -1.47 -16.15 10.85
C ASP A 141 -1.03 -15.82 9.42
N LEU A 142 0.17 -16.23 9.04
CA LEU A 142 0.71 -15.99 7.70
C LEU A 142 0.00 -16.83 6.63
N SER A 143 -0.33 -18.09 6.91
CA SER A 143 -1.12 -18.92 6.00
C SER A 143 -2.52 -18.34 5.79
N TRP A 144 -3.20 -17.95 6.87
CA TRP A 144 -4.50 -17.27 6.79
C TRP A 144 -4.41 -15.99 5.95
N LEU A 145 -3.36 -15.18 6.15
CA LEU A 145 -3.17 -13.95 5.40
C LEU A 145 -2.98 -14.24 3.90
N ALA A 146 -2.16 -15.22 3.55
CA ALA A 146 -1.94 -15.64 2.17
C ALA A 146 -3.24 -16.11 1.49
N ASP A 147 -4.10 -16.82 2.22
CA ASP A 147 -5.37 -17.34 1.71
C ASP A 147 -6.47 -16.26 1.61
N THR A 148 -6.34 -15.17 2.37
CA THR A 148 -7.38 -14.13 2.48
C THR A 148 -7.10 -12.93 1.59
N ILE A 149 -5.83 -12.54 1.40
CA ILE A 149 -5.42 -11.40 0.55
C ILE A 149 -6.10 -11.45 -0.84
N PRO A 150 -6.05 -12.57 -1.60
CA PRO A 150 -6.69 -12.64 -2.93
C PRO A 150 -8.19 -12.37 -2.93
N LYS A 151 -8.88 -12.69 -1.81
CA LYS A 151 -10.34 -12.62 -1.70
C LYS A 151 -10.82 -11.24 -1.24
N ALA A 152 -9.94 -10.47 -0.61
CA ALA A 152 -10.28 -9.21 0.05
C ALA A 152 -9.86 -7.97 -0.76
N ILE A 153 -9.05 -8.12 -1.80
CA ILE A 153 -8.62 -7.00 -2.65
C ILE A 153 -9.71 -6.62 -3.64
N GLY A 154 -9.92 -5.30 -3.81
CA GLY A 154 -10.98 -4.77 -4.67
C GLY A 154 -12.36 -4.73 -4.02
N VAL A 155 -12.45 -5.08 -2.73
CA VAL A 155 -13.66 -4.86 -1.94
C VAL A 155 -13.88 -3.36 -1.74
N ARG A 156 -15.13 -2.93 -1.85
CA ARG A 156 -15.56 -1.55 -1.63
C ARG A 156 -15.26 -1.16 -0.18
N PHE A 157 -14.46 -0.12 0.04
CA PHE A 157 -14.15 0.36 1.40
C PHE A 157 -15.18 1.35 1.92
N VAL A 158 -15.97 1.95 1.02
CA VAL A 158 -17.00 2.93 1.33
C VAL A 158 -18.27 2.54 0.58
N ASP A 159 -19.32 2.19 1.31
CA ASP A 159 -20.67 2.19 0.72
C ASP A 159 -21.07 3.64 0.50
N SER A 160 -21.26 4.01 -0.77
CA SER A 160 -21.63 5.36 -1.21
C SER A 160 -23.07 5.76 -0.81
N GLY A 161 -23.69 5.08 0.15
CA GLY A 161 -25.11 5.24 0.50
C GLY A 161 -25.43 6.33 1.53
N VAL A 162 -24.48 7.23 1.88
CA VAL A 162 -24.68 8.23 2.94
C VAL A 162 -24.27 9.65 2.53
N TRP A 163 -24.34 9.96 1.23
CA TRP A 163 -24.16 11.35 0.76
C TRP A 163 -25.30 11.79 -0.16
N ASP A 164 -26.53 11.36 0.14
CA ASP A 164 -27.76 11.98 -0.36
C ASP A 164 -28.25 13.06 0.62
#